data_AF-A0A4U6XAG1-F1
#
_entry.id   AF-A0A4U6XAG1-F1
#
_cell.length_a   1.000
_cell.length_b   1.000
_cell.length_c   1.000
_cell.angle_alpha   90.00
_cell.angle_beta   90.00
_cell.angle_gamma   90.00
#
_symmetry.space_group_name_H-M   'P 1'
#
loop_
_entity.id
_entity.type
_entity.pdbx_description
1 polymer ?
#
loop_
_entity_poly.entity_id
_entity_poly.type
_entity_poly.pdbx_seq_one_letter_code
_entity_poly.pdbx_strand_id
1 'polypeptide(L)'
;MTNFDWTLGGQPGVVSAPNDDVAIVGKRAADMAKTLTKHWHPHLKPLFDEMDESEAAFWKFTCSTPWGMPEWPNEPRVTVIGDAAHSMTPAGGLGANTGRLLREAGGYEPGITAAYEKEMRIYGSSAVHKSYSIAVDVFGIQVDESSPTV
;
A
#
# COMPACT_ATOMS: atom_id res chain seq x y z
N MET A 1 3.84 -30.25 2.71
CA MET A 1 3.74 -29.43 1.49
C MET A 1 4.15 -28.04 1.87
N THR A 2 5.00 -27.40 1.05
CA THR A 2 5.41 -26.01 1.26
C THR A 2 4.46 -25.14 0.47
N ASN A 3 3.69 -24.28 1.14
CA ASN A 3 2.89 -23.27 0.48
C ASN A 3 3.80 -22.07 0.20
N PHE A 4 3.79 -21.60 -1.05
CA PHE A 4 4.58 -20.45 -1.47
C PHE A 4 3.64 -19.26 -1.70
N ASP A 5 3.89 -18.19 -0.96
CA ASP A 5 3.20 -16.92 -1.15
C ASP A 5 3.90 -16.11 -2.24
N TRP A 6 3.13 -15.39 -3.04
CA TRP A 6 3.63 -14.53 -4.10
C TRP A 6 2.71 -13.34 -4.33
N THR A 7 3.26 -12.29 -4.94
CA THR A 7 2.50 -11.09 -5.32
C THR A 7 2.72 -10.79 -6.79
N LEU A 8 1.64 -10.55 -7.52
CA LEU A 8 1.66 -10.05 -8.91
C LEU A 8 1.24 -8.58 -8.91
N GLY A 9 2.12 -7.70 -9.40
CA GLY A 9 1.83 -6.29 -9.59
C GLY A 9 1.56 -5.96 -11.07
N GLY A 10 0.74 -4.94 -11.32
CA GLY A 10 0.43 -4.46 -12.66
C GLY A 10 -0.04 -3.01 -12.66
N GLN A 11 -0.04 -2.40 -13.84
CA GLN A 11 -0.53 -1.04 -14.05
C GLN A 11 -2.05 -0.94 -13.86
N PRO A 12 -2.57 0.25 -13.47
CA PRO A 12 -4.01 0.53 -13.58
C PRO A 12 -4.54 0.20 -14.97
N GLY A 13 -5.71 -0.45 -15.03
CA GLY A 13 -6.33 -0.86 -16.28
C GLY A 13 -5.91 -2.25 -16.81
N VAL A 14 -4.87 -2.87 -16.27
CA VAL A 14 -4.53 -4.27 -16.59
C VAL A 14 -5.58 -5.24 -16.04
N VAL A 15 -6.15 -4.90 -14.88
CA VAL A 15 -7.26 -5.63 -14.26
C VAL A 15 -8.52 -4.77 -14.32
N SER A 16 -9.55 -5.29 -14.98
CA SER A 16 -10.91 -4.75 -14.88
C SER A 16 -11.68 -5.52 -13.81
N ALA A 17 -11.67 -5.00 -12.58
CA ALA A 17 -12.49 -5.53 -11.50
C ALA A 17 -13.97 -5.29 -11.84
N PRO A 18 -14.84 -6.30 -11.77
CA PRO A 18 -16.23 -6.09 -12.13
C PRO A 18 -16.92 -5.18 -11.09
N ASN A 19 -17.65 -4.17 -11.57
CA ASN A 19 -18.31 -3.12 -10.78
C ASN A 19 -17.38 -2.21 -9.96
N ASP A 20 -16.07 -2.13 -10.30
CA ASP A 20 -15.07 -1.46 -9.45
C ASP A 20 -15.05 -1.98 -7.99
N ASP A 21 -15.55 -3.20 -7.76
CA ASP A 21 -15.40 -3.87 -6.48
C ASP A 21 -13.96 -4.36 -6.36
N VAL A 22 -13.15 -3.60 -5.61
CA VAL A 22 -11.70 -3.79 -5.49
C VAL A 22 -11.32 -4.71 -4.32
N ALA A 23 -12.30 -5.35 -3.66
CA ALA A 23 -12.09 -6.31 -2.58
C ALA A 23 -12.42 -7.75 -3.07
N ILE A 24 -11.83 -8.15 -4.20
CA ILE A 24 -12.05 -9.49 -4.75
C ILE A 24 -11.13 -10.48 -4.05
N VAL A 25 -11.72 -11.49 -3.41
CA VAL A 25 -10.99 -12.56 -2.72
C VAL A 25 -11.39 -13.93 -3.25
N GLY A 26 -10.63 -14.95 -2.86
CA GLY A 26 -10.91 -16.33 -3.15
C GLY A 26 -10.67 -16.70 -4.62
N LYS A 27 -11.40 -17.74 -5.07
CA LYS A 27 -11.34 -18.28 -6.45
C LYS A 27 -11.41 -17.21 -7.55
N ARG A 28 -12.20 -16.15 -7.35
CA ARG A 28 -12.35 -15.10 -8.36
C ARG A 28 -11.04 -14.34 -8.58
N ALA A 29 -10.29 -14.03 -7.52
CA ALA A 29 -8.98 -13.42 -7.64
C ALA A 29 -7.98 -14.38 -8.30
N ALA A 30 -8.03 -15.67 -7.93
CA ALA A 30 -7.19 -16.71 -8.53
C ALA A 30 -7.44 -16.85 -10.05
N ASP A 31 -8.70 -16.88 -10.49
CA ASP A 31 -9.08 -16.99 -11.91
C ASP A 31 -8.59 -15.78 -12.72
N MET A 32 -8.62 -14.58 -12.13
CA MET A 32 -8.09 -13.37 -12.75
C MET A 32 -6.56 -13.47 -12.95
N ALA A 33 -5.82 -13.90 -11.93
CA ALA A 33 -4.38 -14.11 -12.04
C ALA A 33 -4.03 -15.16 -13.11
N LYS A 34 -4.71 -16.32 -13.11
CA LYS A 34 -4.55 -17.38 -14.13
C LYS A 34 -4.83 -16.87 -15.55
N THR A 35 -5.85 -16.02 -15.70
CA THR A 35 -6.22 -15.42 -16.99
C THR A 35 -5.16 -14.44 -17.49
N LEU A 36 -4.66 -13.57 -16.62
CA LEU A 36 -3.61 -12.60 -16.96
C LEU A 36 -2.31 -13.29 -17.38
N THR A 37 -1.95 -14.38 -16.69
CA THR A 37 -0.69 -15.07 -16.92
C THR A 37 -0.82 -16.25 -17.88
N LYS A 38 -1.97 -16.40 -18.58
CA LYS A 38 -2.26 -17.55 -19.47
C LYS A 38 -1.19 -17.79 -20.55
N HIS A 39 -0.51 -16.73 -21.01
CA HIS A 39 0.53 -16.81 -22.03
C HIS A 39 1.96 -16.71 -21.50
N TRP A 40 2.13 -16.69 -20.18
CA TRP A 40 3.45 -16.68 -19.56
C TRP A 40 4.17 -18.02 -19.74
N HIS A 41 5.49 -17.99 -19.63
CA HIS A 41 6.34 -19.16 -19.81
C HIS A 41 5.87 -20.35 -18.94
N PRO A 42 5.84 -21.59 -19.48
CA PRO A 42 5.33 -22.76 -18.77
C PRO A 42 5.95 -23.00 -17.38
N HIS A 43 7.21 -22.63 -17.17
CA HIS A 43 7.90 -22.77 -15.88
C HIS A 43 7.30 -21.91 -14.74
N LEU A 44 6.52 -20.87 -15.07
CA LEU A 44 5.85 -20.03 -14.07
C LEU A 44 4.43 -20.52 -13.75
N LYS A 45 3.88 -21.45 -14.52
CA LYS A 45 2.52 -21.98 -14.33
C LYS A 45 2.28 -22.62 -12.97
N PRO A 46 3.23 -23.39 -12.39
CA PRO A 46 3.03 -23.95 -11.07
C PRO A 46 2.76 -22.90 -9.98
N LEU A 47 3.26 -21.67 -10.10
CA LEU A 47 2.94 -20.60 -9.15
C LEU A 47 1.44 -20.28 -9.11
N PHE A 48 0.77 -20.39 -10.26
CA PHE A 48 -0.64 -20.04 -10.38
C PHE A 48 -1.57 -21.25 -10.25
N ASP A 49 -1.15 -22.40 -10.77
CA ASP A 49 -1.97 -23.61 -10.77
C ASP A 49 -2.07 -24.23 -9.37
N GLU A 50 -1.02 -24.10 -8.55
CA GLU A 50 -0.91 -24.67 -7.20
C GLU A 50 -1.12 -23.63 -6.08
N MET A 51 -1.61 -22.43 -6.40
CA MET A 51 -1.92 -21.42 -5.38
C MET A 51 -3.08 -21.89 -4.48
N ASP A 52 -3.08 -21.48 -3.21
CA ASP A 52 -4.26 -21.64 -2.37
C ASP A 52 -5.33 -20.62 -2.78
N GLU A 53 -6.35 -21.10 -3.50
CA GLU A 53 -7.41 -20.23 -4.00
C GLU A 53 -8.21 -19.56 -2.88
N SER A 54 -8.26 -20.09 -1.65
CA SER A 54 -8.97 -19.42 -0.56
C SER A 54 -8.23 -18.20 -0.01
N GLU A 55 -6.92 -18.15 -0.18
CA GLU A 55 -6.04 -17.06 0.27
C GLU A 55 -5.76 -16.03 -0.83
N ALA A 56 -6.24 -16.26 -2.06
CA ALA A 56 -6.06 -15.33 -3.16
C ALA A 56 -6.85 -14.02 -2.92
N ALA A 57 -6.19 -12.88 -3.13
CA ALA A 57 -6.83 -11.57 -3.02
C ALA A 57 -6.31 -10.62 -4.09
N PHE A 58 -7.21 -9.82 -4.65
CA PHE A 58 -6.89 -8.71 -5.52
C PHE A 58 -7.18 -7.40 -4.78
N TRP A 59 -6.19 -6.50 -4.80
CA TRP A 59 -6.27 -5.20 -4.16
C TRP A 59 -5.87 -4.11 -5.14
N LYS A 60 -6.65 -3.03 -5.20
CA LYS A 60 -6.21 -1.78 -5.81
C LYS A 60 -5.38 -1.02 -4.77
N PHE A 61 -4.11 -0.75 -5.07
CA PHE A 61 -3.27 0.04 -4.19
C PHE A 61 -3.59 1.52 -4.31
N THR A 62 -3.77 2.19 -3.17
CA THR A 62 -3.80 3.64 -3.07
C THR A 62 -2.52 4.14 -2.40
N CYS A 63 -2.15 5.38 -2.68
CA CYS A 63 -0.97 6.03 -2.12
C CYS A 63 -1.36 7.44 -1.68
N SER A 64 -0.82 7.88 -0.55
CA SER A 64 -0.85 9.29 -0.18
C SER A 64 -0.12 10.13 -1.23
N THR A 65 -0.45 11.41 -1.29
CA THR A 65 0.23 12.39 -2.14
C THR A 65 1.75 12.36 -1.92
N PRO A 66 2.57 12.25 -2.99
CA PRO A 66 4.02 12.19 -2.89
C PRO A 66 4.68 13.56 -2.72
N TRP A 67 3.89 14.64 -2.68
CA TRP A 67 4.37 16.03 -2.59
C TRP A 67 4.67 16.49 -1.17
N GLY A 68 4.29 15.68 -0.18
CA GLY A 68 4.48 15.96 1.22
C GLY A 68 3.19 15.83 2.00
N MET A 69 3.31 15.48 3.27
CA MET A 69 2.18 15.40 4.17
C MET A 69 1.61 16.80 4.47
N PRO A 70 0.29 16.96 4.48
CA PRO A 70 -0.32 18.24 4.82
C PRO A 70 -0.05 18.60 6.29
N GLU A 71 -0.09 19.90 6.57
CA GLU A 71 -0.21 20.37 7.96
C GLU A 71 -1.68 20.45 8.36
N TRP A 72 -1.96 20.12 9.62
CA TRP A 72 -3.28 20.23 10.22
C TRP A 72 -3.16 20.82 11.62
N PRO A 73 -4.24 21.46 12.15
CA PRO A 73 -4.27 21.91 13.53
C PRO A 73 -4.02 20.74 14.48
N ASN A 74 -3.03 20.88 15.37
CA ASN A 74 -2.72 19.85 16.33
C ASN A 74 -3.81 19.75 17.40
N GLU A 75 -4.22 18.52 17.71
CA GLU A 75 -5.04 18.21 18.88
C GLU A 75 -4.15 17.60 19.98
N PRO A 76 -4.19 18.09 21.23
CA PRO A 76 -3.25 17.64 22.26
C PRO A 76 -3.30 16.14 22.57
N ARG A 77 -4.45 15.48 22.33
CA ARG A 77 -4.70 14.08 22.70
C ARG A 77 -5.08 13.18 21.54
N VAL A 78 -5.11 13.72 20.32
CA VAL A 78 -5.50 12.98 19.12
C VAL A 78 -4.43 13.20 18.06
N THR A 79 -3.97 12.12 17.44
CA THR A 79 -3.05 12.17 16.31
C THR A 79 -3.25 10.93 15.44
N VAL A 80 -2.67 10.94 14.24
CA VAL A 80 -2.74 9.83 13.27
C VAL A 80 -1.38 9.15 13.15
N ILE A 81 -1.40 7.83 13.01
CA ILE A 81 -0.20 6.99 12.91
C ILE A 81 -0.35 5.97 11.77
N GLY A 82 0.76 5.43 11.28
CA GLY A 82 0.75 4.38 10.25
C GLY A 82 0.01 4.81 8.98
N ASP A 83 -0.75 3.90 8.38
CA ASP A 83 -1.48 4.14 7.12
C ASP A 83 -2.56 5.23 7.24
N ALA A 84 -3.09 5.47 8.44
CA ALA A 84 -4.01 6.58 8.67
C ALA A 84 -3.32 7.95 8.51
N ALA A 85 -2.00 8.01 8.68
CA ALA A 85 -1.19 9.20 8.48
C ALA A 85 -0.58 9.26 7.07
N HIS A 86 -0.01 8.14 6.61
CA HIS A 86 0.84 8.13 5.42
C HIS A 86 0.77 6.77 4.69
N SER A 87 -0.39 6.43 4.14
CA SER A 87 -0.56 5.21 3.33
C SER A 87 0.40 5.22 2.14
N MET A 88 1.13 4.12 1.94
CA MET A 88 2.13 3.97 0.89
C MET A 88 1.80 2.80 -0.01
N THR A 89 2.32 2.81 -1.23
CA THR A 89 2.37 1.59 -2.04
C THR A 89 3.21 0.53 -1.32
N PRO A 90 2.90 -0.77 -1.42
CA PRO A 90 3.72 -1.82 -0.79
C PRO A 90 5.11 -1.94 -1.43
N ALA A 91 5.34 -1.27 -2.56
CA ALA A 91 6.60 -1.27 -3.30
C ALA A 91 7.82 -0.84 -2.47
N GLY A 92 7.61 -0.04 -1.41
CA GLY A 92 8.68 0.39 -0.51
C GLY A 92 8.90 -0.48 0.74
N GLY A 93 7.89 -1.22 1.21
CA GLY A 93 7.98 -1.98 2.47
C GLY A 93 8.22 -1.15 3.74
N LEU A 94 7.84 0.13 3.75
CA LEU A 94 8.22 1.10 4.80
C LEU A 94 7.13 1.41 5.85
N GLY A 95 5.92 0.86 5.72
CA GLY A 95 4.73 1.29 6.49
C GLY A 95 4.74 0.96 7.99
N ALA A 96 5.56 0.00 8.45
CA ALA A 96 5.40 -0.60 9.77
C ALA A 96 6.16 0.09 10.94
N ASN A 97 6.85 1.21 10.73
CA ASN A 97 7.81 1.74 11.72
C ASN A 97 7.34 2.97 12.53
N THR A 98 6.07 3.34 12.48
CA THR A 98 5.58 4.60 13.05
C THR A 98 4.76 4.48 14.33
N GLY A 99 5.48 4.35 15.45
CA GLY A 99 4.89 4.51 16.79
C GLY A 99 5.91 4.72 17.91
N ARG A 100 7.20 4.89 17.56
CA ARG A 100 8.30 4.85 18.53
C ARG A 100 8.24 5.99 19.55
N LEU A 101 7.98 7.22 19.11
CA LEU A 101 7.98 8.41 19.96
C LEU A 101 6.86 8.38 21.03
N LEU A 102 5.66 7.91 20.67
CA LEU A 102 4.56 7.76 21.61
C LEU A 102 4.85 6.67 22.65
N ARG A 103 5.52 5.59 22.23
CA ARG A 103 5.95 4.51 23.14
C ARG A 103 7.04 4.96 24.10
N GLU A 104 8.05 5.70 23.60
CA GLU A 104 9.18 6.20 24.41
C GLU A 104 8.74 7.20 25.49
N ALA A 105 7.68 7.96 25.25
CA ALA A 105 7.14 8.92 26.22
C ALA A 105 6.46 8.26 27.44
N GLY A 106 6.13 6.96 27.38
CA GLY A 106 5.55 6.24 28.52
C GLY A 106 4.13 6.67 28.92
N GLY A 107 3.50 7.56 28.16
CA GLY A 107 2.19 8.12 28.47
C GLY A 107 1.95 9.45 27.77
N TYR A 108 0.88 10.12 28.18
CA TYR A 108 0.55 11.46 27.70
C TYR A 108 1.42 12.51 28.40
N GLU A 109 2.06 13.37 27.60
CA GLU A 109 2.73 14.58 28.05
C GLU A 109 2.28 15.77 27.19
N PRO A 110 2.15 16.99 27.75
CA PRO A 110 1.81 18.17 26.98
C PRO A 110 2.77 18.39 25.80
N GLY A 111 2.21 18.54 24.59
CA GLY A 111 2.98 18.82 23.36
C GLY A 111 3.55 17.58 22.65
N ILE A 112 3.35 16.36 23.18
CA ILE A 112 3.88 15.14 22.56
C ILE A 112 3.33 14.88 21.16
N THR A 113 2.03 15.13 20.93
CA THR A 113 1.41 14.94 19.60
C THR A 113 1.96 15.95 18.59
N ALA A 114 2.15 17.20 18.99
CA ALA A 114 2.72 18.22 18.11
C ALA A 114 4.18 17.90 17.73
N ALA A 115 4.98 17.44 18.69
CA ALA A 115 6.36 17.01 18.43
C ALA A 115 6.40 15.78 17.51
N TYR A 116 5.57 14.77 17.79
CA TYR A 116 5.43 13.58 16.96
C TYR A 116 5.02 13.94 15.52
N GLU A 117 3.98 14.74 15.33
CA GLU A 117 3.48 15.11 14.00
C GLU A 117 4.53 15.88 13.20
N LYS A 118 5.32 16.73 13.85
CA LYS A 118 6.40 17.47 13.18
C LYS A 118 7.47 16.53 12.61
N GLU A 119 7.93 15.55 13.39
CA GLU A 119 8.90 14.57 12.90
C GLU A 119 8.28 13.62 11.88
N MET A 120 7.02 13.22 12.12
CA MET A 120 6.28 12.31 11.26
C MET A 120 6.06 12.84 9.86
N ARG A 121 5.76 14.13 9.71
CA ARG A 121 5.66 14.75 8.38
C ARG A 121 6.97 14.65 7.60
N ILE A 122 8.14 14.66 8.24
CA ILE A 122 9.43 14.58 7.54
C ILE A 122 9.66 13.17 7.02
N TYR A 123 9.68 12.17 7.91
CA TYR A 123 9.97 10.81 7.48
C TYR A 123 8.82 10.22 6.65
N GLY A 124 7.56 10.59 6.94
CA GLY A 124 6.37 10.11 6.23
C GLY A 124 6.35 10.61 4.80
N SER A 125 6.62 11.91 4.59
CA SER A 125 6.76 12.48 3.25
C SER A 125 7.88 11.81 2.45
N SER A 126 9.03 11.60 3.08
CA SER A 126 10.18 10.94 2.43
C SER A 126 9.85 9.49 2.02
N ALA A 127 9.18 8.74 2.90
CA ALA A 127 8.80 7.35 2.65
C ALA A 127 7.75 7.24 1.54
N VAL A 128 6.70 8.08 1.57
CA VAL A 128 5.68 8.14 0.52
C VAL A 128 6.30 8.50 -0.82
N HIS A 129 7.16 9.53 -0.86
CA HIS A 129 7.85 9.94 -2.08
C HIS A 129 8.68 8.80 -2.66
N LYS A 130 9.50 8.13 -1.83
CA LYS A 130 10.33 7.01 -2.28
C LYS A 130 9.48 5.85 -2.81
N SER A 131 8.39 5.51 -2.11
CA SER A 131 7.50 4.42 -2.54
C SER A 131 6.79 4.75 -3.85
N TYR A 132 6.40 6.00 -4.04
CA TYR A 132 5.84 6.49 -5.28
C TYR A 132 6.85 6.44 -6.43
N SER A 133 8.08 6.92 -6.23
CA SER A 133 9.14 6.87 -7.26
C SER A 133 9.43 5.43 -7.72
N ILE A 134 9.50 4.47 -6.80
CA ILE A 134 9.67 3.05 -7.17
C ILE A 134 8.48 2.57 -8.00
N ALA A 135 7.26 2.95 -7.65
CA ALA A 135 6.09 2.56 -8.41
C ALA A 135 6.09 3.18 -9.82
N VAL A 136 6.50 4.44 -9.96
CA VAL A 136 6.71 5.10 -11.26
C VAL A 136 7.75 4.34 -12.08
N ASP A 137 8.89 3.96 -11.49
CA ASP A 137 9.97 3.28 -12.21
C ASP A 137 9.60 1.85 -12.62
N VAL A 138 8.97 1.10 -11.72
CA VAL A 138 8.65 -0.33 -11.93
C VAL A 138 7.39 -0.50 -12.78
N PHE A 139 6.37 0.32 -12.54
CA PHE A 139 5.07 0.19 -13.17
C PHE A 139 4.77 1.31 -14.16
N GLY A 140 5.62 2.31 -14.36
CA GLY A 140 5.32 3.41 -15.28
C GLY A 140 4.05 4.19 -14.92
N ILE A 141 3.62 4.16 -13.66
CA ILE A 141 2.39 4.81 -13.22
C ILE A 141 2.64 6.29 -12.95
N GLN A 142 1.65 7.13 -13.23
CA GLN A 142 1.59 8.50 -12.74
C GLN A 142 0.27 8.67 -11.99
N VAL A 143 0.36 9.09 -10.72
CA VAL A 143 -0.80 9.36 -9.87
C VAL A 143 -0.70 10.80 -9.40
N ASP A 144 -1.74 11.56 -9.66
CA ASP A 144 -1.88 12.97 -9.27
C ASP A 144 -3.27 13.22 -8.65
N GLU A 145 -3.55 14.48 -8.31
CA GLU A 145 -4.82 14.88 -7.69
C GLU A 145 -6.05 14.71 -8.61
N SER A 146 -5.82 14.49 -9.91
CA SER A 146 -6.88 14.21 -10.89
C SER A 146 -7.12 12.72 -11.12
N SER A 147 -6.26 11.87 -10.54
CA SER A 147 -6.37 10.42 -10.68
C SER A 147 -7.61 9.89 -9.96
N PRO A 148 -8.37 8.93 -10.54
CA PRO A 148 -9.58 8.41 -9.93
C PRO A 148 -9.34 7.83 -8.54
N THR A 149 -9.94 8.44 -7.52
CA THR A 149 -10.00 7.89 -6.17
C THR A 149 -11.02 6.75 -6.11
N VAL A 150 -10.84 5.85 -5.14
CA VAL A 150 -11.85 4.85 -4.79
C VAL A 150 -12.85 5.42 -3.80
#